data_AF-A0AAV4DS36-F1
#
_entry.id   AF-A0AAV4DS36-F1
#
_cell.length_a   1.000
_cell.length_b   1.000
_cell.length_c   1.000
_cell.angle_alpha   90.00
_cell.angle_beta   90.00
_cell.angle_gamma   90.00
#
_symmetry.space_group_name_H-M   'P 1'
#
loop_
_entity.id
_entity.type
_entity.pdbx_description
1 polymer ?
#
loop_
_entity_poly.entity_id
_entity_poly.type
_entity_poly.pdbx_seq_one_letter_code
_entity_poly.pdbx_strand_id
1 'polypeptide(L)'
;MAMYCRKAKLKLPIKSILEKYTCGKARLLAMLDKSDDPVVKSAQPSLKTGRKWKVTEAVEEAKECLKMKEVIGQTQTDRRGLGSTTAKCWSKTEGKEKRDMIIDEIRNKEDSTRLQKAVQQPQQGQWTNWDSVIQRSLTWNDIWHNGASENKLPHQVRL
;
A
#
# COMPACT_ATOMS: atom_id res chain seq x y z
N MET A 1 1.83 -14.97 2.17
CA MET A 1 1.91 -13.53 2.52
C MET A 1 2.64 -12.69 1.48
N ALA A 2 3.68 -13.25 0.85
CA ALA A 2 4.48 -12.63 -0.21
C ALA A 2 3.71 -11.93 -1.34
N MET A 3 2.71 -12.62 -1.89
CA MET A 3 2.13 -12.28 -3.17
C MET A 3 1.10 -11.13 -3.14
N TYR A 4 0.76 -10.63 -1.95
CA TYR A 4 -0.09 -9.45 -1.75
C TYR A 4 0.73 -8.16 -1.59
N CYS A 5 2.07 -8.25 -1.59
CA CYS A 5 2.95 -7.12 -1.38
C CYS A 5 3.05 -6.27 -2.65
N ARG A 6 2.85 -4.95 -2.54
CA ARG A 6 2.91 -4.03 -3.69
C ARG A 6 4.33 -3.87 -4.22
N LYS A 7 5.33 -4.07 -3.36
CA LYS A 7 6.76 -3.95 -3.72
C LYS A 7 7.41 -5.29 -4.11
N ALA A 8 6.67 -6.40 -4.07
CA ALA A 8 7.19 -7.69 -4.49
C ALA A 8 7.47 -7.73 -6.00
N LYS A 9 8.46 -8.56 -6.38
CA LYS A 9 8.78 -8.85 -7.78
C LYS A 9 7.64 -9.54 -8.51
N LEU A 10 6.88 -10.40 -7.83
CA LEU A 10 5.67 -11.02 -8.35
C LEU A 10 4.44 -10.47 -7.62
N LYS A 11 3.48 -9.92 -8.37
CA LYS A 11 2.24 -9.34 -7.82
C LYS A 11 1.03 -10.08 -8.34
N LEU A 12 0.09 -10.40 -7.45
CA LEU A 12 -1.19 -10.98 -7.84
C LEU A 12 -2.23 -9.89 -8.19
N PRO A 13 -3.24 -10.22 -9.00
CA PRO A 13 -4.39 -9.36 -9.28
C PRO A 13 -5.40 -9.33 -8.11
N ILE A 14 -5.00 -9.78 -6.92
CA ILE A 14 -5.81 -9.76 -5.71
C ILE A 14 -5.13 -8.97 -4.60
N LYS A 15 -5.94 -8.22 -3.85
CA LYS A 15 -5.50 -7.44 -2.70
C LYS A 15 -5.80 -8.21 -1.42
N SER A 16 -4.97 -8.03 -0.40
CA SER A 16 -5.24 -8.62 0.91
C SER A 16 -6.59 -8.14 1.47
N ILE A 17 -7.38 -9.06 2.03
CA ILE A 17 -8.65 -8.76 2.69
C ILE A 17 -8.41 -7.78 3.85
N LEU A 18 -7.33 -7.99 4.61
CA LEU A 18 -6.98 -7.12 5.73
C LEU A 18 -6.73 -5.68 5.26
N GLU A 19 -5.99 -5.52 4.16
CA GLU A 19 -5.77 -4.21 3.56
C GLU A 19 -7.07 -3.55 3.11
N LYS A 20 -7.97 -4.31 2.46
CA LYS A 20 -9.27 -3.80 2.04
C LYS A 20 -10.11 -3.36 3.25
N TYR A 21 -10.11 -4.15 4.31
CA TYR A 21 -10.82 -3.87 5.55
C TYR A 21 -10.30 -2.60 6.24
N THR A 22 -8.97 -2.51 6.48
CA THR A 22 -8.38 -1.35 7.15
C THR A 22 -8.54 -0.08 6.34
N CYS A 23 -8.30 -0.14 5.03
CA CYS A 23 -8.53 1.00 4.12
C CYS A 23 -10.00 1.42 4.09
N GLY A 24 -10.93 0.46 4.09
CA GLY A 24 -12.36 0.73 4.07
C GLY A 24 -12.81 1.46 5.33
N LYS A 25 -12.39 0.97 6.51
CA LYS A 25 -12.70 1.60 7.80
C LYS A 25 -12.05 2.98 7.94
N ALA A 26 -10.79 3.13 7.54
CA ALA A 26 -10.10 4.42 7.57
C ALA A 26 -10.74 5.44 6.61
N ARG A 27 -11.14 5.00 5.41
CA ARG A 27 -11.88 5.84 4.46
C ARG A 27 -13.19 6.32 5.04
N LEU A 28 -13.95 5.41 5.68
CA LEU A 28 -15.21 5.75 6.31
C LEU A 28 -15.01 6.79 7.42
N LEU A 29 -14.03 6.61 8.31
CA LEU A 29 -13.72 7.60 9.35
C LEU A 29 -13.38 8.96 8.73
N ALA A 30 -12.48 8.98 7.76
CA ALA A 30 -12.06 10.22 7.12
C ALA A 30 -13.19 10.92 6.33
N MET A 31 -14.20 10.17 5.86
CA MET A 31 -15.41 10.74 5.26
C MET A 31 -16.33 11.36 6.32
N LEU A 32 -16.53 10.68 7.46
CA LEU A 32 -17.35 11.19 8.55
C LEU A 32 -16.75 12.47 9.17
N ASP A 33 -15.43 12.50 9.37
CA ASP A 33 -14.71 13.66 9.90
C ASP A 33 -14.85 14.92 9.02
N LYS A 34 -14.97 14.71 7.70
CA LYS A 34 -15.07 15.74 6.67
C LYS A 34 -16.49 15.89 6.13
N SER A 35 -17.50 15.36 6.84
CA SER A 35 -18.91 15.52 6.45
C SER A 35 -19.33 16.99 6.57
N ASP A 36 -20.09 17.48 5.59
CA ASP A 36 -20.66 18.83 5.60
C ASP A 36 -21.84 18.93 6.58
N ASP A 37 -22.50 17.80 6.87
CA ASP A 37 -23.59 17.72 7.85
C ASP A 37 -23.07 17.91 9.29
N PRO A 38 -23.48 18.97 10.00
CA PRO A 38 -23.03 19.24 11.37
C PRO A 38 -23.50 18.20 12.39
N VAL A 39 -24.63 17.52 12.15
CA VAL A 39 -25.14 16.45 13.02
C VAL A 39 -24.23 15.23 12.92
N VAL A 40 -23.86 14.84 11.70
CA VAL A 40 -22.94 13.72 11.48
C VAL A 40 -21.55 14.03 12.05
N LYS A 41 -21.08 15.27 11.86
CA LYS A 41 -19.78 15.72 12.33
C LYS A 41 -19.68 15.85 13.84
N SER A 42 -20.80 16.15 14.52
CA SER A 42 -20.87 16.21 15.99
C SER A 42 -21.07 14.84 16.62
N ALA A 43 -21.88 13.97 16.00
CA ALA A 43 -22.15 12.64 16.53
C ALA A 43 -20.92 11.70 16.51
N GLN A 44 -19.99 11.90 15.57
CA GLN A 44 -18.76 11.09 15.35
C GLN A 44 -18.90 9.64 15.81
N PRO A 45 -19.71 8.83 15.10
CA PRO A 45 -20.02 7.48 15.56
C PRO A 45 -18.75 6.66 15.67
N SER A 46 -18.53 6.08 16.85
CA SER A 46 -17.38 5.22 17.10
C SER A 46 -17.42 4.01 16.17
N LEU A 47 -16.42 3.91 15.29
CA LEU A 47 -16.33 2.79 14.38
C LEU A 47 -15.96 1.52 15.14
N LYS A 48 -16.87 0.54 15.13
CA LYS A 48 -16.58 -0.80 15.65
C LYS A 48 -15.41 -1.42 14.87
N THR A 49 -14.28 -1.51 15.55
CA THR A 49 -13.06 -2.19 15.11
C THR A 49 -12.67 -3.23 16.16
N GLY A 50 -11.94 -4.28 15.74
CA GLY A 50 -11.55 -5.34 16.67
C GLY A 50 -10.50 -4.89 17.69
N ARG A 51 -10.19 -5.76 18.66
CA ARG A 51 -9.23 -5.48 19.74
C ARG A 51 -7.80 -5.16 19.25
N LYS A 52 -7.36 -5.82 18.17
CA LYS A 52 -5.97 -5.76 17.68
C LYS A 52 -5.63 -4.48 16.90
N TRP A 53 -6.65 -3.75 16.42
CA TRP A 53 -6.44 -2.61 15.54
C TRP A 53 -7.56 -1.61 15.69
N LYS A 54 -7.18 -0.35 15.92
CA LYS A 54 -8.09 0.79 16.04
C LYS A 54 -7.87 1.76 14.89
N VAL A 55 -8.97 2.23 14.29
CA VAL A 55 -8.92 3.12 13.12
C VAL A 55 -8.40 4.49 13.48
N THR A 56 -8.83 5.04 14.62
CA THR A 56 -8.46 6.40 15.05
C THR A 56 -6.95 6.54 15.20
N GLU A 57 -6.32 5.59 15.92
CA GLU A 57 -4.87 5.52 16.09
C GLU A 57 -4.14 5.38 14.74
N ALA A 58 -4.60 4.46 13.87
CA ALA A 58 -3.98 4.24 12.57
C ALA A 58 -4.10 5.43 11.61
N VAL A 59 -5.22 6.14 11.66
CA VAL A 59 -5.45 7.36 10.85
C VAL A 59 -4.60 8.51 11.39
N GLU A 60 -4.49 8.67 12.70
CA GLU A 60 -3.66 9.74 13.27
C GLU A 60 -2.17 9.51 12.99
N GLU A 61 -1.68 8.30 13.19
CA GLU A 61 -0.31 7.93 12.84
C GLU A 61 -0.02 8.12 11.34
N ALA A 62 -0.98 7.81 10.47
CA ALA A 62 -0.85 8.08 9.03
C ALA A 62 -0.74 9.59 8.74
N LYS A 63 -1.52 10.45 9.42
CA LYS A 63 -1.39 11.91 9.30
C LYS A 63 -0.03 12.40 9.79
N GLU A 64 0.46 11.88 10.92
CA GLU A 64 1.79 12.22 11.45
C GLU A 64 2.90 11.83 10.49
N CYS A 65 2.84 10.62 9.92
CA CYS A 65 3.77 10.17 8.89
C CYS A 65 3.74 11.08 7.65
N LEU A 66 2.57 11.53 7.22
CA LEU A 66 2.43 12.46 6.09
C LEU A 66 3.01 13.85 6.40
N LYS A 67 2.78 14.37 7.61
CA LYS A 67 3.43 15.61 8.08
C LYS A 67 4.95 15.45 8.11
N MET A 68 5.45 14.33 8.61
CA MET A 68 6.89 14.04 8.65
C MET A 68 7.49 13.97 7.23
N LYS A 69 6.81 13.29 6.29
CA LYS A 69 7.24 13.25 4.88
C LYS A 69 7.24 14.63 4.23
N GLU A 70 6.32 15.50 4.62
CA GLU A 70 6.30 16.88 4.15
C GLU A 70 7.51 17.67 4.66
N VAL A 71 7.90 17.49 5.94
CA VAL A 71 9.09 18.13 6.53
C VAL A 71 10.39 17.61 5.93
N ILE A 72 10.51 16.30 5.74
CA ILE A 72 11.68 15.66 5.09
C ILE A 72 11.79 16.13 3.63
N GLY A 73 10.66 16.47 3.01
CA GLY A 73 10.59 16.81 1.60
C GLY A 73 10.72 15.57 0.71
N GLN A 74 10.95 15.81 -0.59
CA GLN A 74 11.10 14.72 -1.54
C GLN A 74 12.49 14.11 -1.45
N THR A 75 12.53 12.80 -1.21
CA THR A 75 13.77 12.03 -1.30
C THR A 75 14.01 11.60 -2.73
N GLN A 76 15.24 11.76 -3.20
CA GLN A 76 15.66 11.27 -4.50
C GLN A 76 15.65 9.73 -4.47
N THR A 77 14.72 9.11 -5.19
CA THR A 77 14.61 7.65 -5.27
C THR A 77 15.36 7.06 -6.46
N ASP A 78 15.65 7.87 -7.49
CA ASP A 78 16.29 7.46 -8.74
C ASP A 78 17.32 8.49 -9.23
N ARG A 79 18.04 8.19 -10.31
CA ARG A 79 18.96 9.13 -10.99
C ARG A 79 18.21 10.18 -11.86
N ARG A 80 17.02 10.62 -11.44
CA ARG A 80 16.16 11.56 -12.19
C ARG A 80 16.57 13.04 -12.03
N GLY A 81 17.50 13.34 -11.12
CA GLY A 81 17.93 14.72 -10.86
C GLY A 81 16.92 15.55 -10.05
N LEU A 82 17.29 16.79 -9.75
CA LEU A 82 16.46 17.74 -9.01
C LEU A 82 15.32 18.27 -9.90
N GLY A 83 14.12 18.44 -9.35
CA GLY A 83 12.98 19.06 -10.04
C GLY A 83 12.14 18.14 -10.93
N SER A 84 12.49 16.85 -11.07
CA SER A 84 11.74 15.92 -11.93
C SER A 84 10.36 15.52 -11.41
N THR A 85 10.02 15.78 -10.14
CA THR A 85 8.79 15.28 -9.51
C THR A 85 8.06 16.39 -8.76
N THR A 86 6.78 16.58 -9.05
CA THR A 86 5.90 17.46 -8.27
C THR A 86 5.49 16.77 -6.98
N ALA A 87 5.97 17.28 -5.85
CA ALA A 87 5.64 16.80 -4.51
C ALA A 87 4.19 17.13 -4.15
N LYS A 88 3.41 16.14 -3.72
CA LYS A 88 2.14 16.41 -3.02
C LYS A 88 2.43 16.85 -1.59
N CYS A 89 1.94 18.02 -1.23
CA CYS A 89 2.21 18.68 0.04
C CYS A 89 0.98 18.52 0.95
N TRP A 90 1.13 17.77 2.04
CA TRP A 90 -0.01 17.37 2.89
C TRP A 90 -0.79 18.57 3.46
N SER A 91 -0.10 19.64 3.85
CA SER A 91 -0.73 20.89 4.31
C SER A 91 -1.59 21.56 3.24
N LYS A 92 -1.16 21.53 1.96
CA LYS A 92 -1.84 22.18 0.82
C LYS A 92 -2.94 21.32 0.20
N THR A 93 -2.95 20.02 0.47
CA THR A 93 -3.95 19.10 -0.08
C THR A 93 -5.25 19.14 0.73
N GLU A 94 -6.39 19.17 0.03
CA GLU A 94 -7.73 19.19 0.63
C GLU A 94 -8.67 18.12 0.06
N GLY A 95 -9.86 18.03 0.66
CA GLY A 95 -10.96 17.20 0.15
C GLY A 95 -10.62 15.71 -0.01
N LYS A 96 -10.93 15.17 -1.20
CA LYS A 96 -10.74 13.77 -1.55
C LYS A 96 -9.27 13.38 -1.60
N GLU A 97 -8.42 14.24 -2.13
CA GLU A 97 -6.99 13.95 -2.28
C GLU A 97 -6.32 13.76 -0.92
N LYS A 98 -6.71 14.57 0.08
CA LYS A 98 -6.20 14.44 1.45
C LYS A 98 -6.59 13.08 2.04
N ARG A 99 -7.82 12.63 1.79
CA ARG A 99 -8.28 11.29 2.22
C ARG A 99 -7.52 10.17 1.52
N ASP A 100 -7.29 10.31 0.22
CA ASP A 100 -6.54 9.33 -0.56
C ASP A 100 -5.08 9.23 -0.08
N MET A 101 -4.43 10.35 0.28
CA MET A 101 -3.10 10.34 0.90
C MET A 101 -3.08 9.55 2.22
N ILE A 102 -4.06 9.73 3.11
CA ILE A 102 -4.15 8.94 4.36
C ILE A 102 -4.27 7.45 4.04
N ILE A 103 -5.17 7.09 3.13
CA ILE A 103 -5.44 5.70 2.78
C ILE A 103 -4.20 5.04 2.15
N ASP A 104 -3.49 5.76 1.28
CA ASP A 104 -2.25 5.29 0.67
C ASP A 104 -1.13 5.14 1.70
N GLU A 105 -1.09 5.98 2.73
CA GLU A 105 -0.12 5.82 3.81
C GLU A 105 -0.39 4.58 4.65
N ILE A 106 -1.66 4.34 5.04
CA ILE A 106 -2.07 3.13 5.75
C ILE A 106 -1.72 1.86 4.93
N ARG A 107 -1.95 1.93 3.62
CA ARG A 107 -1.57 0.91 2.64
C ARG A 107 -0.08 0.64 2.61
N ASN A 108 0.74 1.69 2.59
CA ASN A 108 2.19 1.59 2.55
C ASN A 108 2.74 1.01 3.86
N LYS A 109 2.18 1.43 5.00
CA LYS A 109 2.55 0.92 6.31
C LYS A 109 2.28 -0.58 6.42
N GLU A 110 1.08 -1.01 6.05
CA GLU A 110 0.70 -2.42 6.05
C GLU A 110 1.58 -3.26 5.10
N ASP A 111 1.91 -2.73 3.92
CA ASP A 111 2.83 -3.38 2.97
C ASP A 111 4.25 -3.52 3.57
N SER A 112 4.71 -2.49 4.28
CA SER A 112 6.02 -2.46 4.93
C SER A 112 6.08 -3.48 6.07
N THR A 113 5.02 -3.61 6.88
CA THR A 113 4.92 -4.64 7.91
C THR A 113 4.96 -6.05 7.32
N ARG A 114 4.34 -6.28 6.16
CA ARG A 114 4.42 -7.58 5.46
C ARG A 114 5.82 -7.87 4.98
N LEU A 115 6.49 -6.86 4.42
CA LEU A 115 7.87 -7.00 3.96
C LEU A 115 8.81 -7.30 5.15
N GLN A 116 8.69 -6.56 6.25
CA GLN A 116 9.46 -6.80 7.48
C GLN A 116 9.27 -8.23 7.99
N LYS A 117 8.03 -8.72 8.05
CA LYS A 117 7.73 -10.10 8.45
C LYS A 117 8.37 -11.12 7.49
N ALA A 118 8.34 -10.84 6.19
CA ALA A 118 8.92 -11.75 5.20
C ALA A 118 10.45 -11.81 5.29
N VAL A 119 11.13 -10.67 5.49
CA VAL A 119 12.59 -10.61 5.69
C VAL A 119 13.02 -11.47 6.89
N GLN A 120 12.19 -11.55 7.93
CA GLN A 120 12.44 -12.37 9.12
C GLN A 120 12.17 -13.88 8.91
N GLN A 121 11.66 -14.29 7.74
CA GLN A 121 11.33 -15.68 7.43
C GLN A 121 12.33 -16.27 6.43
N PRO A 122 13.42 -16.92 6.86
CA PRO A 122 14.50 -17.31 5.96
C PRO A 122 14.08 -18.31 4.87
N GLN A 123 13.06 -19.14 5.10
CA GLN A 123 12.58 -20.09 4.08
C GLN A 123 11.43 -19.50 3.24
N GLN A 124 10.38 -18.99 3.90
CA GLN A 124 9.16 -18.48 3.24
C GLN A 124 9.32 -17.06 2.67
N GLY A 125 10.36 -16.36 3.09
CA GLY A 125 10.71 -14.99 2.72
C GLY A 125 11.73 -14.88 1.60
N GLN A 126 12.26 -15.98 1.06
CA GLN A 126 13.33 -15.96 0.04
C GLN A 126 13.02 -15.07 -1.19
N TRP A 127 11.75 -14.87 -1.49
CA TRP A 127 11.29 -13.96 -2.54
C TRP A 127 11.69 -12.49 -2.33
N THR A 128 12.09 -12.08 -1.12
CA THR A 128 12.63 -10.73 -0.87
C THR A 128 14.02 -10.52 -1.45
N ASN A 129 14.76 -11.60 -1.72
CA ASN A 129 16.15 -11.59 -2.22
C ASN A 129 16.24 -11.86 -3.73
N TRP A 130 15.12 -11.77 -4.45
CA TRP A 130 15.07 -12.00 -5.90
C TRP A 130 15.58 -10.79 -6.68
N ASP A 131 16.88 -10.53 -6.64
CA ASP A 131 17.49 -9.36 -7.26
C ASP A 131 17.55 -9.45 -8.79
N SER A 132 17.82 -10.64 -9.34
CA SER A 132 17.95 -10.89 -10.78
C SER A 132 16.63 -11.17 -11.51
N VAL A 133 15.51 -11.22 -10.79
CA VAL A 133 14.21 -11.58 -11.37
C VAL A 133 13.49 -10.34 -11.90
N ILE A 134 12.97 -10.44 -13.13
CA ILE A 134 12.13 -9.41 -13.76
C ILE A 134 10.82 -9.28 -12.97
N GLN A 135 10.47 -8.05 -12.60
CA GLN A 135 9.21 -7.78 -11.92
C GLN A 135 8.02 -8.09 -12.86
N ARG A 136 7.08 -8.92 -12.39
CA ARG A 136 5.84 -9.27 -13.11
C ARG A 136 4.60 -9.00 -12.25
N SER A 137 3.60 -8.39 -12.86
CA SER A 137 2.26 -8.25 -12.29
C SER A 137 1.33 -9.17 -13.05
N LEU A 138 0.81 -10.20 -12.38
CA LEU A 138 -0.12 -11.14 -12.98
C LEU A 138 -1.51 -10.50 -13.10
N THR A 139 -2.16 -10.73 -14.22
CA THR A 139 -3.57 -10.44 -14.46
C THR A 139 -4.44 -11.67 -14.20
N TRP A 140 -5.75 -11.51 -14.15
CA TRP A 140 -6.66 -12.66 -14.05
C TRP A 140 -6.52 -13.59 -15.26
N ASN A 141 -6.33 -13.03 -16.47
CA ASN A 141 -6.08 -13.82 -17.66
C ASN A 141 -4.79 -14.63 -17.53
N ASP A 142 -3.72 -14.05 -16.97
CA ASP A 142 -2.49 -14.79 -16.71
C ASP A 142 -2.71 -15.98 -15.77
N ILE A 143 -3.55 -15.82 -14.74
CA ILE A 143 -3.84 -16.90 -13.79
C ILE A 143 -4.66 -18.01 -14.47
N TRP A 144 -5.71 -17.63 -15.20
CA TRP A 144 -6.63 -18.59 -15.81
C TRP A 144 -6.05 -19.30 -17.04
N HIS A 145 -5.16 -18.65 -17.79
CA HIS A 145 -4.60 -19.22 -19.01
C HIS A 145 -3.18 -19.81 -18.83
N ASN A 146 -2.34 -19.23 -17.97
CA ASN A 146 -1.00 -19.80 -17.73
C ASN A 146 -1.03 -21.02 -16.80
N GLY A 147 -2.14 -21.27 -16.08
CA GLY A 147 -2.37 -22.52 -15.36
C GLY A 147 -2.65 -23.72 -16.28
N ALA A 148 -2.95 -23.48 -17.56
CA ALA A 148 -3.22 -24.51 -18.58
C ALA A 148 -2.08 -24.69 -19.59
N SER A 149 -1.08 -23.80 -19.59
CA SER A 149 0.05 -23.85 -20.51
C SER A 149 1.38 -24.02 -19.76
N GLU A 150 1.51 -25.14 -19.06
CA GLU A 150 2.82 -25.64 -18.66
C GLU A 150 3.49 -26.20 -19.93
N ASN A 151 4.11 -25.31 -20.72
CA ASN A 151 5.21 -25.57 -21.65
C ASN A 151 5.44 -24.36 -22.56
N LYS A 152 6.36 -23.50 -22.13
CA LYS A 152 7.36 -22.82 -22.98
C LYS A 152 8.21 -21.92 -22.09
N LEU A 153 9.13 -22.56 -21.36
CA LEU A 153 10.35 -21.87 -20.95
C LEU A 153 11.13 -21.55 -22.24
N PRO A 154 11.51 -20.29 -22.51
CA PRO A 154 12.43 -20.02 -23.61
C PRO A 154 13.76 -20.70 -23.29
N HIS A 155 14.11 -21.65 -24.15
CA HIS A 155 15.38 -22.35 -24.14
C HIS A 155 16.55 -21.35 -24.19
N GLN A 156 17.54 -21.64 -23.34
CA GLN A 156 18.96 -21.29 -23.41
C GLN A 156 19.40 -20.09 -24.25
N VAL A 157 20.07 -19.13 -23.59
CA VAL A 157 21.21 -18.45 -24.21
C VAL A 157 22.46 -19.02 -23.55
N ARG A 158 23.10 -19.94 -24.28
CA ARG A 158 24.48 -20.37 -24.06
C ARG A 158 25.33 -19.56 -25.02
N LEU A 159 26.14 -18.64 -24.49
CA LEU A 159 27.47 -18.27 -24.97
C LEU A 159 28.28 -17.82 -23.75
#